data_AF-A0A954U1T5-F1
#
_entry.id   AF-A0A954U1T5-F1
#
_cell.length_a   1.000
_cell.length_b   1.000
_cell.length_c   1.000
_cell.angle_alpha   90.00
_cell.angle_beta   90.00
_cell.angle_gamma   90.00
#
_symmetry.space_group_name_H-M   'P 1'
#
loop_
_entity.id
_entity.type
_entity.pdbx_description
1 polymer ?
#
loop_
_entity_poly.entity_id
_entity_poly.type
_entity_poly.pdbx_seq_one_letter_code
_entity_poly.pdbx_strand_id
1 'polypeptide(L)' 'LAIGIRDVTGDFEKGDVVALQDSSGHERARGLTNYASDQLRKIMGLRSDQIADTLGQCPYVEVIHRDNMTITHAG' A
#
# COMPACT_ATOMS: atom_id res chain seq x y z
N LEU A 1 5.04 3.73 1.72
CA LEU A 1 6.01 2.62 1.92
C LEU A 1 5.34 1.50 2.71
N ALA A 2 5.79 0.25 2.54
CA ALA A 2 5.19 -0.91 3.22
C ALA A 2 5.33 -0.85 4.76
N ILE A 3 6.44 -0.29 5.26
CA ILE A 3 6.73 -0.12 6.69
C ILE A 3 5.65 0.65 7.48
N GLY A 4 4.87 1.51 6.80
CA GLY A 4 3.81 2.30 7.42
C GLY A 4 2.44 1.61 7.44
N ILE A 5 2.29 0.45 6.82
CA ILE A 5 1.02 -0.26 6.67
C ILE A 5 0.83 -1.19 7.87
N ARG A 6 -0.35 -1.09 8.50
CA ARG A 6 -0.72 -1.90 9.68
C ARG A 6 -1.70 -3.02 9.37
N ASP A 7 -2.55 -2.83 8.36
CA ASP A 7 -3.56 -3.79 7.94
C ASP A 7 -3.87 -3.62 6.46
N VAL A 8 -4.40 -4.68 5.83
CA VAL A 8 -4.76 -4.73 4.41
C VAL A 8 -6.09 -5.47 4.27
N THR A 9 -7.14 -4.72 3.94
CA THR A 9 -8.52 -5.22 3.83
C THR A 9 -8.98 -5.32 2.39
N GLY A 10 -9.75 -6.37 2.07
CA GLY A 10 -10.26 -6.62 0.72
C GLY A 10 -9.20 -7.23 -0.20
N ASP A 11 -9.63 -7.53 -1.43
CA ASP A 11 -8.79 -8.10 -2.48
C ASP A 11 -8.68 -7.11 -3.65
N PHE A 12 -7.47 -6.91 -4.12
CA PHE A 12 -7.11 -5.98 -5.20
C PHE A 12 -5.79 -6.38 -5.85
N GLU A 13 -5.58 -5.93 -7.08
CA GLU A 13 -4.42 -6.22 -7.91
C GLU A 13 -3.50 -5.00 -8.06
N LYS A 14 -2.31 -5.24 -8.62
CA LYS A 14 -1.41 -4.14 -9.00
C LYS A 14 -2.10 -3.23 -10.02
N GLY A 15 -2.08 -1.93 -9.74
CA GLY A 15 -2.69 -0.90 -10.58
C GLY A 15 -4.11 -0.52 -10.17
N ASP A 16 -4.73 -1.23 -9.23
CA ASP A 16 -6.04 -0.84 -8.72
C ASP A 16 -5.95 0.42 -7.84
N VAL A 17 -7.04 1.20 -7.82
CA VAL A 17 -7.20 2.33 -6.90
C VAL A 17 -7.66 1.79 -5.55
N VAL A 18 -6.84 2.02 -4.52
CA VAL A 18 -7.14 1.61 -3.14
C VAL A 18 -7.25 2.84 -2.22
N ALA A 19 -8.09 2.73 -1.20
CA ALA A 19 -8.21 3.75 -0.15
C ALA A 19 -7.11 3.57 0.91
N LEU A 20 -6.55 4.67 1.40
CA LEU A 20 -5.69 4.72 2.57
C LEU A 20 -6.51 5.28 3.73
N GLN A 21 -6.71 4.45 4.76
CA GLN A 21 -7.47 4.81 5.95
C GLN A 21 -6.54 5.04 7.14
N ASP A 22 -6.93 5.96 8.03
CA ASP A 22 -6.31 6.06 9.34
C ASP A 22 -6.82 4.97 10.29
N SER A 23 -6.28 4.91 11.51
CA SER A 23 -6.64 3.89 12.50
C SER A 23 -8.11 3.94 12.97
N SER A 24 -8.84 5.02 12.64
CA SER A 24 -10.26 5.17 12.93
C SER A 24 -11.14 4.77 11.73
N GLY A 25 -10.54 4.29 10.63
CA GLY A 25 -11.23 3.91 9.41
C GLY A 25 -11.56 5.08 8.47
N HIS A 26 -11.11 6.30 8.77
CA HIS A 26 -11.38 7.44 7.88
C HIS A 26 -10.44 7.42 6.68
N GLU A 27 -11.00 7.46 5.46
CA GLU A 27 -10.22 7.62 4.23
C GLU A 27 -9.52 8.99 4.24
N ARG A 28 -8.19 8.96 4.17
CA ARG A 28 -7.33 10.16 4.10
C ARG A 28 -6.74 10.38 2.71
N ALA A 29 -6.65 9.32 1.92
CA ALA A 29 -6.16 9.37 0.56
C ALA A 29 -6.65 8.16 -0.22
N ARG A 30 -6.47 8.19 -1.53
CA ARG A 30 -6.52 7.01 -2.40
C ARG A 30 -5.44 7.09 -3.46
N GLY A 31 -5.03 5.95 -3.99
CA GLY A 31 -4.03 5.91 -5.05
C GLY A 31 -3.88 4.56 -5.71
N LEU A 32 -3.11 4.51 -6.79
CA LEU A 32 -2.81 3.28 -7.52
C LEU A 32 -1.75 2.47 -6.75
N THR A 33 -2.07 1.22 -6.42
CA THR A 33 -1.13 0.33 -5.73
C THR A 33 -0.12 -0.31 -6.68
N ASN A 34 1.13 -0.43 -6.24
CA ASN A 34 2.21 -1.14 -6.93
C ASN A 34 2.24 -2.64 -6.62
N TYR A 35 1.42 -3.09 -5.67
CA TYR A 35 1.38 -4.47 -5.17
C TYR A 35 -0.06 -4.96 -5.06
N ALA A 36 -0.27 -6.24 -5.37
CA ALA A 36 -1.54 -6.90 -5.09
C ALA A 36 -1.72 -7.10 -3.57
N SER A 37 -2.97 -7.27 -3.15
CA SER A 37 -3.37 -7.42 -1.74
C SER A 37 -2.65 -8.58 -1.02
N ASP A 38 -2.46 -9.71 -1.70
CA ASP A 38 -1.79 -10.90 -1.16
C ASP A 38 -0.28 -10.68 -0.93
N GLN A 39 0.38 -9.93 -1.81
CA GLN A 39 1.77 -9.50 -1.65
C GLN A 39 1.89 -8.49 -0.52
N LEU A 40 0.99 -7.51 -0.48
CA LEU A 40 0.96 -6.47 0.55
C LEU A 40 0.80 -7.03 1.96
N ARG A 41 -0.08 -8.03 2.15
CA ARG A 41 -0.22 -8.73 3.44
C ARG A 41 1.08 -9.38 3.91
N LYS A 42 1.97 -9.79 3.00
CA LYS A 42 3.27 -10.40 3.34
C LYS A 42 4.33 -9.36 3.70
N ILE A 43 4.28 -8.16 3.11
CA ILE A 43 5.32 -7.14 3.26
C ILE A 43 4.92 -5.94 4.13
N MET A 44 3.66 -5.84 4.56
CA MET A 44 3.22 -4.77 5.46
C MET A 44 4.08 -4.75 6.73
N GLY A 45 4.48 -3.56 7.16
CA GLY A 45 5.37 -3.37 8.30
C GLY A 45 6.86 -3.65 8.03
N LEU A 46 7.22 -4.22 6.87
CA LEU A 46 8.63 -4.43 6.50
C LEU A 46 9.29 -3.16 5.99
N ARG A 47 10.60 -3.04 6.23
CA ARG A 47 11.44 -2.07 5.53
C ARG A 47 11.60 -2.50 4.07
N SER A 48 11.78 -1.52 3.18
CA SER A 48 11.85 -1.79 1.73
C SER A 48 13.01 -2.70 1.31
N ASP A 49 14.10 -2.73 2.07
CA ASP A 49 15.24 -3.64 1.86
C ASP A 49 14.94 -5.10 2.19
N GLN A 50 13.84 -5.39 2.90
CA GLN A 50 13.39 -6.74 3.26
C GLN A 50 12.34 -7.31 2.29
N ILE A 51 11.84 -6.49 1.35
CA ILE A 51 10.77 -6.87 0.42
C ILE A 51 11.24 -7.95 -0.55
N ALA A 52 12.46 -7.80 -1.09
CA ALA A 52 13.02 -8.77 -2.05
C ALA A 52 13.18 -10.15 -1.43
N ASP A 53 13.58 -10.24 -0.16
CA ASP A 53 13.71 -11.50 0.56
C ASP A 53 12.36 -12.20 0.76
N THR A 54 11.27 -11.42 0.86
CA THR A 54 9.92 -11.94 1.11
C THR A 54 9.18 -12.30 -0.18
N LEU A 55 9.34 -11.51 -1.25
CA LEU A 55 8.59 -11.66 -2.51
C LEU A 55 9.44 -12.17 -3.68
N GLY A 56 10.75 -12.36 -3.48
CA GLY A 56 11.72 -12.71 -4.53
C GLY A 56 12.11 -11.54 -5.45
N GLN A 57 11.49 -10.37 -5.28
CA GLN A 57 11.77 -9.16 -6.05
C GLN A 57 11.26 -7.91 -5.32
N CYS A 58 11.85 -6.76 -5.64
CA CYS A 58 11.38 -5.45 -5.19
C CYS A 58 11.35 -4.48 -6.37
N PRO A 59 10.36 -4.59 -7.27
CA PRO A 59 10.28 -3.72 -8.44
C PRO A 59 9.95 -2.26 -8.08
N TYR A 60 9.33 -2.03 -6.93
CA TYR A 60 8.97 -0.70 -6.42
C TYR A 60 9.26 -0.60 -4.92
N VAL A 61 9.87 0.49 -4.48
CA VAL A 61 10.10 0.73 -3.05
C VAL A 61 8.79 1.19 -2.37
N GLU A 62 7.96 1.92 -3.12
CA GLU A 62 6.68 2.47 -2.71
C GLU A 62 5.52 1.50 -2.97
N VAL A 63 4.62 1.39 -1.99
CA VAL A 63 3.33 0.72 -2.16
C VAL A 63 2.40 1.56 -3.03
N ILE A 64 2.32 2.86 -2.77
CA ILE A 64 1.64 3.84 -3.61
C ILE A 64 2.63 4.99 -3.77
N HIS A 65 2.97 5.32 -5.01
CA HIS A 65 3.80 6.47 -5.32
C HIS A 65 3.00 7.76 -5.11
N ARG A 66 3.63 8.82 -4.58
CA ARG A 66 2.93 10.07 -4.25
C ARG A 66 2.23 10.71 -5.46
N ASP A 67 2.83 10.57 -6.64
CA ASP A 67 2.29 11.15 -7.89
C ASP A 67 1.06 10.36 -8.38
N ASN A 68 0.86 9.14 -7.88
CA ASN A 68 -0.30 8.29 -8.15
C ASN A 68 -1.31 8.30 -6.98
N MET A 69 -1.20 9.28 -6.08
CA MET A 69 -2.04 9.41 -4.88
C MET A 69 -2.74 10.78 -4.87
N THR A 70 -3.98 10.80 -4.40
CA THR A 70 -4.71 12.02 -4.09
C THR A 70 -5.18 12.01 -2.65
N ILE A 71 -5.17 13.17 -2.00
CA ILE A 71 -5.64 13.34 -0.63
C ILE A 71 -7.15 13.55 -0.66
N THR A 72 -7.86 12.82 0.20
CA THR A 72 -9.30 13.00 0.37
C THR A 72 -9.54 14.01 1.48
N HIS A 73 -10.35 15.03 1.18
CA HIS A 73 -10.86 15.94 2.19
C HIS A 73 -12.18 15.36 2.71
N ALA A 74 -12.25 15.13 4.03
CA ALA A 74 -13.55 14.95 4.67
C ALA A 74 -14.29 16.29 4.54
N GLY A 75 -15.47 16.27 3.93
CA GLY A 75 -16.39 17.40 3.92
C GLY A 75 -16.95 17.68 5.31
#